data_AF-A0A5C6JW33-F1
#
_entry.id   AF-A0A5C6JW33-F1
#
_cell.length_a   1.000
_cell.length_b   1.000
_cell.length_c   1.000
_cell.angle_alpha   90.00
_cell.angle_beta   90.00
_cell.angle_gamma   90.00
#
_symmetry.space_group_name_H-M   'P 1'
#
loop_
_entity.id
_entity.type
_entity.pdbx_description
1 polymer ?
#
loop_
_entity_poly.entity_id
_entity_poly.type
_entity_poly.pdbx_seq_one_letter_code
_entity_poly.pdbx_strand_id
1 'polypeptide(L)'
;MSRGDIRRVREANLRLGAALAEVEGLYAALLRAGSSARRGELQDELARAAARLAAVASVPTPVPSLGVPRSRRARRRVLAQRGAAWIIARYGRDRG
;
A
#
# COMPACT_ATOMS: atom_id res chain seq x y z
N MET A 1 -2.42 -8.33 -19.70
CA MET A 1 -1.19 -7.84 -19.06
C MET A 1 -0.01 -8.53 -19.68
N SER A 2 0.94 -7.76 -20.21
CA SER A 2 2.21 -8.30 -20.68
C SER A 2 3.06 -8.75 -19.49
N ARG A 3 4.04 -9.64 -19.72
CA ARG A 3 5.03 -10.04 -18.71
C ARG A 3 5.77 -8.82 -18.13
N GLY A 4 5.95 -7.77 -18.95
CA GLY A 4 6.52 -6.49 -18.53
C GLY A 4 5.64 -5.73 -17.52
N ASP A 5 4.31 -5.80 -17.65
CA ASP A 5 3.39 -5.12 -16.73
C ASP A 5 3.35 -5.80 -15.37
N ILE A 6 3.41 -7.14 -15.36
CA ILE A 6 3.49 -7.93 -14.13
C ILE A 6 4.79 -7.61 -13.37
N ARG A 7 5.92 -7.50 -14.09
CA ARG A 7 7.21 -7.11 -13.50
C ARG A 7 7.15 -5.70 -12.90
N ARG A 8 6.58 -4.73 -13.63
CA ARG A 8 6.42 -3.34 -13.15
C ARG A 8 5.56 -3.24 -11.90
N VAL A 9 4.40 -3.93 -11.86
CA VAL A 9 3.54 -3.95 -10.67
C VAL A 9 4.24 -4.61 -9.48
N ARG A 10 4.96 -5.73 -9.70
CA ARG A 10 5.72 -6.38 -8.64
C ARG A 10 6.80 -5.46 -8.07
N GLU A 11 7.53 -4.78 -8.94
CA GLU A 11 8.57 -3.83 -8.55
C GLU A 11 8.00 -2.65 -7.77
N ALA A 12 6.87 -2.07 -8.22
CA ALA A 12 6.16 -1.02 -7.49
C ALA A 12 5.74 -1.48 -6.08
N ASN A 13 5.17 -2.69 -5.96
CA ASN A 13 4.78 -3.25 -4.66
C ASN A 13 5.98 -3.50 -3.74
N LEU A 14 7.12 -3.94 -4.28
CA LEU A 14 8.35 -4.12 -3.50
C LEU A 14 8.90 -2.79 -2.98
N ARG A 15 8.89 -1.74 -3.82
CA ARG A 15 9.29 -0.39 -3.40
C ARG A 15 8.37 0.17 -2.32
N LEU A 16 7.05 -0.03 -2.47
CA LEU A 16 6.07 0.35 -1.45
C LEU A 16 6.30 -0.40 -0.13
N GLY A 17 6.52 -1.71 -0.18
CA GLY A 17 6.81 -2.53 1.00
C GLY A 17 8.10 -2.12 1.69
N ALA A 18 9.15 -1.79 0.93
CA ALA A 18 10.42 -1.30 1.49
C ALA A 18 10.25 0.05 2.19
N ALA A 19 9.51 0.99 1.58
CA ALA A 19 9.24 2.29 2.20
C ALA A 19 8.40 2.16 3.48
N LEU A 20 7.43 1.24 3.52
CA LEU A 20 6.67 0.94 4.73
C LEU A 20 7.56 0.36 5.84
N ALA A 21 8.40 -0.62 5.50
CA ALA A 21 9.31 -1.24 6.47
C ALA A 21 10.31 -0.22 7.07
N GLU A 22 10.76 0.76 6.28
CA GLU A 22 11.62 1.84 6.76
C GLU A 22 10.89 2.71 7.81
N VAL A 23 9.64 3.11 7.54
CA VAL A 23 8.82 3.88 8.49
C VAL A 23 8.57 3.10 9.78
N GLU A 24 8.22 1.82 9.67
CA GLU A 24 8.00 0.94 10.83
C GLU A 24 9.28 0.78 11.67
N GLY A 25 10.43 0.60 11.02
CA GLY A 25 11.73 0.49 11.70
C GLY A 25 12.10 1.76 12.46
N LEU A 26 11.93 2.93 11.84
CA LEU A 26 12.20 4.23 12.47
C LEU A 26 11.24 4.49 13.64
N TYR A 27 9.96 4.16 13.49
CA TYR A 27 9.00 4.28 14.57
C TYR A 27 9.34 3.36 15.76
N ALA A 28 9.73 2.11 15.49
CA ALA A 28 10.18 1.19 16.53
C ALA A 28 11.45 1.68 17.24
N ALA A 29 12.41 2.27 16.50
CA ALA A 29 13.59 2.90 17.07
C ALA A 29 13.22 4.10 17.96
N LEU A 30 12.28 4.94 17.52
CA LEU A 30 11.79 6.11 18.26
C LEU A 30 11.15 5.71 19.61
N LEU A 31 10.38 4.62 19.62
CA LEU A 31 9.79 4.09 20.85
C LEU A 31 10.85 3.62 21.87
N ARG A 32 12.00 3.14 21.39
CA ARG A 32 13.11 2.67 22.23
C ARG A 32 14.15 3.74 22.56
N ALA A 33 14.06 4.93 21.98
CA ALA A 33 15.05 5.98 22.17
C ALA A 33 15.01 6.53 23.61
N GLY A 34 16.15 6.45 24.30
CA GLY A 34 16.29 6.87 25.69
C GLY A 34 16.62 8.36 25.90
N SER A 35 17.15 9.06 24.89
CA SER A 35 17.51 10.47 24.98
C SER A 35 16.61 11.36 24.11
N SER A 36 16.41 12.60 24.55
CA SER A 36 15.63 13.61 23.81
C SER A 36 16.29 13.99 22.48
N ALA A 37 17.61 14.15 22.45
CA ALA A 37 18.36 14.43 21.23
C ALA A 37 18.16 13.33 20.18
N ARG A 38 18.31 12.06 20.57
CA ARG A 38 18.11 10.92 19.65
C ARG A 38 16.66 10.81 19.19
N ARG A 39 15.70 11.15 20.06
CA ARG A 39 14.28 11.21 19.68
C ARG A 39 14.03 12.27 18.60
N GLY A 40 14.63 13.45 18.72
CA GLY A 40 14.51 14.51 17.71
C GLY A 40 15.03 14.05 16.34
N GLU A 41 16.25 13.49 16.30
CA GLU A 41 16.83 12.94 15.07
C GLU A 41 15.92 11.88 14.42
N LEU A 42 15.39 10.95 15.22
CA LEU A 42 14.50 9.89 14.73
C LEU A 42 13.15 10.43 14.24
N GLN A 43 12.63 11.50 14.85
CA GLN A 43 11.43 12.18 14.35
C GLN A 43 11.67 12.83 12.98
N ASP A 44 12.82 13.49 12.79
CA ASP A 44 13.19 14.08 11.50
C ASP A 44 13.42 13.03 10.41
N GLU A 45 14.04 11.90 10.76
CA GLU A 45 14.19 10.75 9.87
C GLU A 45 12.82 10.14 9.51
N LEU A 46 11.94 9.97 10.51
CA LEU A 46 10.60 9.44 10.32
C LEU A 46 9.75 10.35 9.41
N ALA A 47 9.82 11.67 9.58
CA ALA A 47 9.14 12.63 8.72
C ALA A 47 9.61 12.53 7.26
N ARG A 48 10.93 12.43 7.04
CA ARG A 48 11.51 12.23 5.71
C ARG A 48 11.11 10.89 5.09
N ALA A 49 11.07 9.81 5.87
CA ALA A 49 10.63 8.49 5.41
C ALA A 49 9.13 8.47 5.06
N ALA A 50 8.29 9.10 5.87
CA ALA A 50 6.86 9.25 5.61
C ALA A 50 6.60 10.03 4.31
N ALA A 51 7.35 11.10 4.04
CA ALA A 51 7.28 11.84 2.78
C ALA A 51 7.65 10.96 1.57
N ARG A 52 8.71 10.14 1.68
CA ARG A 52 9.08 9.18 0.63
C ARG A 52 7.99 8.14 0.40
N LEU A 53 7.43 7.59 1.47
CA LEU A 53 6.32 6.64 1.40
C LEU A 53 5.12 7.24 0.68
N ALA A 54 4.73 8.47 1.03
CA ALA A 54 3.63 9.17 0.37
C ALA A 54 3.88 9.35 -1.13
N ALA A 55 5.11 9.73 -1.51
CA ALA A 55 5.49 9.85 -2.92
C ALA A 55 5.38 8.51 -3.66
N VAL A 56 5.84 7.40 -3.07
CA VAL A 56 5.74 6.05 -3.65
C VAL A 56 4.28 5.59 -3.76
N ALA A 57 3.46 5.87 -2.74
CA ALA A 57 2.04 5.50 -2.70
C ALA A 57 1.17 6.32 -3.66
N SER A 58 1.58 7.56 -3.98
CA SER A 58 0.87 8.43 -4.94
C SER A 58 1.02 7.99 -6.40
N VAL A 59 1.96 7.09 -6.70
CA VAL A 59 2.11 6.57 -8.06
C VAL A 59 0.90 5.67 -8.36
N PRO A 60 0.06 6.00 -9.35
CA PRO A 60 -1.10 5.19 -9.68
C PRO A 60 -0.62 3.80 -10.14
N THR A 61 -0.85 2.81 -9.29
CA THR A 61 -0.63 1.41 -9.68
C THR A 61 -1.59 1.12 -10.83
N PRO A 62 -1.13 0.65 -12.00
CA PRO A 62 -2.02 0.29 -13.08
C PRO A 62 -2.98 -0.77 -12.56
N VAL A 63 -4.25 -0.39 -12.41
CA VAL A 63 -5.31 -1.30 -12.03
C VAL A 63 -5.29 -2.40 -13.09
N PRO A 64 -5.12 -3.68 -12.73
CA PRO A 64 -5.12 -4.74 -13.72
C PRO A 64 -6.45 -4.65 -14.45
N SER A 65 -6.38 -4.31 -15.75
CA SER A 65 -7.48 -4.51 -16.69
C SER A 65 -8.01 -5.92 -16.42
N LEU A 66 -9.23 -5.99 -15.89
CA LEU A 66 -9.94 -7.24 -15.65
C LEU A 66 -10.36 -7.81 -17.02
N GLY A 67 -9.38 -8.15 -17.85
CA GLY A 67 -9.60 -9.02 -19.00
C GLY A 67 -10.21 -10.32 -18.50
N VAL A 68 -11.06 -10.93 -19.34
CA VAL A 68 -11.85 -12.13 -19.03
C VAL A 68 -11.03 -13.11 -18.18
N PRO A 69 -11.42 -13.37 -16.91
CA PRO A 69 -10.59 -14.13 -15.98
C PRO A 69 -10.45 -15.58 -16.46
N ARG A 70 -9.27 -15.93 -16.99
CA ARG A 70 -8.96 -17.26 -17.55
C ARG A 70 -8.78 -18.36 -16.49
N SER A 71 -8.61 -18.02 -15.21
CA SER A 71 -8.41 -19.00 -14.13
C SER A 71 -9.56 -19.01 -13.12
N ARG A 72 -9.83 -20.19 -12.53
CA ARG A 72 -10.87 -20.36 -11.49
C ARG A 72 -10.62 -19.44 -10.28
N ARG A 73 -9.36 -19.26 -9.88
CA ARG A 73 -8.97 -18.39 -8.76
C ARG A 73 -9.21 -16.91 -9.08
N ALA A 74 -8.90 -16.47 -10.31
CA ALA A 74 -9.17 -15.10 -10.74
C ALA A 74 -10.68 -14.82 -10.80
N ARG A 75 -11.48 -15.77 -11.31
CA ARG A 75 -12.95 -15.68 -11.30
C ARG A 75 -13.52 -15.49 -9.89
N ARG A 76 -13.05 -16.28 -8.92
CA ARG A 76 -13.45 -16.16 -7.51
C ARG A 76 -13.09 -14.79 -6.91
N ARG A 77 -11.92 -14.25 -7.24
CA ARG A 77 -11.48 -12.93 -6.76
C ARG A 77 -12.34 -11.80 -7.31
N VAL A 78 -12.68 -11.84 -8.60
CA VAL A 78 -13.57 -10.83 -9.22
C VAL A 78 -14.98 -10.88 -8.63
N LEU A 79 -15.52 -12.08 -8.36
CA LEU A 79 -16.80 -12.22 -7.68
C LEU A 79 -16.77 -11.66 -6.25
N ALA A 80 -15.70 -11.94 -5.49
CA ALA A 80 -15.54 -11.39 -4.14
C ALA A 80 -15.44 -9.86 -4.13
N GLN A 81 -14.70 -9.28 -5.09
CA GLN A 81 -14.60 -7.83 -5.26
C GLN A 81 -15.95 -7.19 -5.62
N ARG A 82 -16.72 -7.81 -6.52
CA ARG A 82 -18.08 -7.36 -6.85
C ARG A 82 -19.02 -7.43 -5.63
N GLY A 83 -18.95 -8.49 -4.84
CA GLY A 83 -19.72 -8.62 -3.60
C GLY A 83 -19.38 -7.52 -2.60
N ALA A 84 -18.09 -7.26 -2.36
CA ALA A 84 -17.65 -6.19 -1.48
C ALA A 84 -18.11 -4.80 -1.98
N ALA A 85 -17.98 -4.53 -3.28
CA ALA A 85 -18.46 -3.29 -3.88
C ALA A 85 -19.98 -3.12 -3.72
N TRP A 86 -20.75 -4.19 -3.87
CA TRP A 86 -22.20 -4.15 -3.65
C TRP A 86 -22.56 -3.88 -2.18
N ILE A 87 -21.87 -4.52 -1.23
CA ILE A 87 -22.08 -4.28 0.22
C ILE A 87 -21.76 -2.82 0.56
N ILE A 88 -20.63 -2.30 0.09
CA ILE A 88 -20.23 -0.91 0.31
C ILE A 88 -21.25 0.05 -0.32
N ALA A 89 -21.72 -0.21 -1.55
CA ALA A 89 -22.71 0.63 -2.20
C ALA A 89 -24.07 0.62 -1.46
N ARG A 90 -24.43 -0.53 -0.85
CA ARG A 90 -25.71 -0.72 -0.15
C ARG A 90 -25.71 -0.16 1.26
N TYR A 91 -24.60 -0.28 1.99
CA TYR A 91 -24.52 0.05 3.42
C TYR A 91 -23.54 1.19 3.74
N GLY A 92 -22.74 1.63 2.79
CA GLY A 92 -21.76 2.71 2.95
C GLY A 92 -22.35 4.11 2.87
N ARG A 93 -23.65 4.25 2.59
CA ARG A 93 -24.35 5.55 2.53
C ARG A 93 -25.08 5.97 3.80
N ASP A 94 -25.06 5.16 4.86
CA ASP A 94 -25.75 5.46 6.13
C ASP A 94 -24.89 6.26 7.14
N ARG A 95 -23.90 7.02 6.65
CA ARG A 95 -23.14 7.99 7.46
C ARG A 95 -22.98 9.33 6.72
N GLY A 96 -24.10 9.95 6.39
CA GLY A 96 -24.19 11.33 5.91
C GLY A 96 -25.38 12.01 6.55
#